data_AF-A0A968VQD6-F1
#
_entry.id   AF-A0A968VQD6-F1
#
_cell.length_a   1.000
_cell.length_b   1.000
_cell.length_c   1.000
_cell.angle_alpha   90.00
_cell.angle_beta   90.00
_cell.angle_gamma   90.00
#
_symmetry.space_group_name_H-M   'P 1'
#
loop_
_entity.id
_entity.type
_entity.pdbx_description
1 polymer ?
#
loop_
_entity_poly.entity_id
_entity_poly.type
_entity_poly.pdbx_seq_one_letter_code
_entity_poly.pdbx_strand_id
1 'polypeptide(L)'
;MDLLVDAIIAVPGITLLLRPHPSMSDTNWIAREAASRPHVIFSPATHNLHDIIRASDAVVTQGSTVGIEALALNKPVILCPATHTALLNGSYDTPAVLKATTKSELNAALHRLTVLKTDEGADDLVDERQRFITDYLYKLDGGSAARVAAELGSLMSLYRMSRSKEKF
;
A
#
# COMPACT_ATOMS: atom_id res chain seq x y z
N MET A 1 -0.07 8.61 17.30
CA MET A 1 -0.18 8.83 15.83
C MET A 1 0.26 10.25 15.48
N ASP A 2 0.03 11.21 16.38
CA ASP A 2 0.45 12.62 16.27
C ASP A 2 1.92 12.80 15.88
N LEU A 3 2.84 12.03 16.48
CA LEU A 3 4.27 12.08 16.14
C LEU A 3 4.59 11.74 14.67
N LEU A 4 3.79 10.88 14.02
CA LEU A 4 3.97 10.53 12.61
C LEU A 4 3.43 11.65 11.70
N VAL A 5 2.24 12.16 12.02
CA VAL A 5 1.63 13.30 11.32
C VAL A 5 2.56 14.50 11.38
N ASP A 6 3.03 14.86 12.58
CA ASP A 6 3.95 15.98 12.81
C ASP A 6 5.28 15.80 12.08
N ALA A 7 5.83 14.59 12.01
CA ALA A 7 7.06 14.33 11.28
C ALA A 7 6.89 14.53 9.76
N ILE A 8 5.77 14.06 9.19
CA ILE A 8 5.53 14.16 7.75
C ILE A 8 5.29 15.61 7.32
N ILE A 9 4.41 16.34 8.02
CA ILE A 9 4.07 17.72 7.64
C ILE A 9 5.22 18.71 7.88
N ALA A 10 6.22 18.34 8.68
CA ALA A 10 7.41 19.16 8.89
C ALA A 10 8.31 19.20 7.65
N VAL A 11 8.10 18.31 6.67
CA VAL A 11 8.81 18.31 5.39
C VAL A 11 8.14 19.32 4.44
N PRO A 12 8.85 20.37 3.98
CA PRO A 12 8.29 21.38 3.10
C PRO A 12 7.77 20.79 1.78
N GLY A 13 6.62 21.29 1.31
CA GLY A 13 6.03 20.89 0.03
C GLY A 13 5.24 19.58 0.05
N ILE A 14 5.08 18.93 1.22
CA ILE A 14 4.24 17.74 1.36
C ILE A 14 2.82 18.13 1.78
N THR A 15 1.83 17.51 1.11
CA THR A 15 0.45 17.45 1.59
C THR A 15 0.17 16.03 2.06
N LEU A 16 -0.31 15.90 3.30
CA LEU A 16 -0.60 14.62 3.93
C LEU A 16 -2.09 14.30 3.82
N LEU A 17 -2.43 13.27 3.04
CA LEU A 17 -3.77 12.70 3.04
C LEU A 17 -3.86 11.58 4.07
N LEU A 18 -4.68 11.77 5.10
CA LEU A 18 -4.96 10.79 6.14
C LEU A 18 -6.21 9.96 5.78
N ARG A 19 -6.02 8.65 5.66
CA ARG A 19 -7.07 7.67 5.39
C ARG A 19 -7.13 6.65 6.53
N PRO A 20 -8.16 6.70 7.41
CA PRO A 20 -8.31 5.72 8.49
C PRO A 20 -8.56 4.32 7.94
N HIS A 21 -8.23 3.31 8.74
CA HIS A 21 -8.65 1.94 8.47
C HIS A 21 -10.19 1.85 8.47
N PRO A 22 -10.84 1.06 7.57
CA PRO A 22 -12.31 0.97 7.53
C PRO A 22 -12.96 0.52 8.84
N SER A 23 -12.27 -0.27 9.66
CA SER A 23 -12.76 -0.71 10.97
C SER A 23 -12.48 0.27 12.11
N MET A 24 -11.82 1.41 11.84
CA MET A 24 -11.52 2.42 12.85
C MET A 24 -12.82 3.14 13.23
N SER A 25 -13.27 2.96 14.46
CA SER A 25 -14.52 3.54 14.97
C SER A 25 -14.42 5.03 15.28
N ASP A 26 -13.27 5.51 15.77
CA ASP A 26 -13.04 6.93 16.05
C ASP A 26 -12.07 7.55 15.04
N THR A 27 -12.61 8.41 14.18
CA THR A 27 -11.86 9.19 13.18
C THR A 27 -11.87 10.69 13.49
N ASN A 28 -12.44 11.10 14.63
CA ASN A 28 -12.60 12.51 14.98
C ASN A 28 -11.25 13.23 15.16
N TRP A 29 -10.22 12.52 15.59
CA TRP A 29 -8.87 13.08 15.68
C TRP A 29 -8.32 13.43 14.29
N ILE A 30 -8.56 12.60 13.27
CA ILE A 30 -8.12 12.87 11.88
C ILE A 30 -8.83 14.11 11.34
N ALA A 31 -10.14 14.20 11.56
CA ALA A 31 -10.92 15.37 11.15
C ALA A 31 -10.43 16.65 11.84
N ARG A 32 -10.05 16.58 13.12
CA ARG A 32 -9.44 17.70 13.86
C ARG A 32 -8.08 18.10 13.30
N GLU A 33 -7.20 17.14 13.01
CA GLU A 33 -5.90 17.41 12.39
C GLU A 33 -6.07 18.08 11.02
N ALA A 34 -6.95 17.56 10.17
CA ALA A 34 -7.25 18.17 8.87
C ALA A 34 -7.87 19.57 8.97
N ALA A 35 -8.72 19.82 9.97
CA ALA A 35 -9.33 21.13 10.18
C ALA A 35 -8.34 22.19 10.71
N SER A 36 -7.32 21.75 11.45
CA SER A 36 -6.34 22.65 12.10
C SER A 36 -5.06 22.87 11.29
N ARG A 37 -4.82 22.06 10.25
CA ARG A 37 -3.57 22.10 9.48
C ARG A 37 -3.85 22.13 7.97
N PRO A 38 -3.46 23.19 7.25
CA PRO A 38 -3.81 23.39 5.84
C PRO A 38 -3.22 22.33 4.89
N HIS A 39 -2.15 21.64 5.32
CA HIS A 39 -1.49 20.59 4.54
C HIS A 39 -1.94 19.18 4.92
N VAL A 40 -3.00 19.04 5.72
CA VAL A 40 -3.56 17.75 6.10
C VAL A 40 -4.96 17.62 5.52
N ILE A 41 -5.20 16.57 4.75
CA ILE A 41 -6.49 16.27 4.13
C ILE A 41 -7.04 15.01 4.76
N PHE A 42 -8.28 15.04 5.22
CA PHE A 42 -9.00 13.84 5.65
C PHE A 42 -9.71 13.20 4.46
N SER A 43 -9.43 11.92 4.20
CA SER A 43 -10.21 11.11 3.27
C SER A 43 -11.06 10.07 4.01
N PRO A 44 -12.39 10.16 3.97
CA PRO A 44 -13.30 9.18 4.59
C PRO A 44 -13.10 7.75 4.09
N ALA A 45 -13.59 6.80 4.89
CA ALA A 45 -13.47 5.38 4.58
C ALA A 45 -14.30 4.92 3.35
N THR A 46 -15.22 5.75 2.91
CA THR A 46 -16.10 5.52 1.75
C THR A 46 -15.44 5.85 0.42
N HIS A 47 -14.36 6.65 0.42
CA HIS A 47 -13.62 6.92 -0.81
C HIS A 47 -12.85 5.68 -1.29
N ASN A 48 -12.79 5.53 -2.62
CA ASN A 48 -12.07 4.47 -3.28
C ASN A 48 -10.57 4.58 -2.98
N LEU A 49 -10.02 3.54 -2.35
CA LEU A 49 -8.62 3.51 -1.95
C LEU A 49 -7.66 3.56 -3.15
N HIS A 50 -7.98 2.89 -4.25
CA HIS A 50 -7.10 2.85 -5.43
C HIS A 50 -7.00 4.21 -6.11
N ASP A 51 -8.08 4.99 -6.12
CA ASP A 51 -8.06 6.35 -6.69
C ASP A 51 -7.20 7.29 -5.83
N ILE A 52 -7.28 7.15 -4.51
CA ILE A 52 -6.39 7.86 -3.57
C ILE A 52 -4.94 7.47 -3.82
N ILE A 53 -4.62 6.17 -3.90
CA ILE A 53 -3.25 5.70 -4.15
C ILE A 53 -2.72 6.25 -5.48
N ARG A 54 -3.54 6.25 -6.54
CA ARG A 54 -3.14 6.79 -7.86
C ARG A 54 -2.84 8.29 -7.82
N ALA A 55 -3.64 9.05 -7.08
CA ALA A 55 -3.45 10.48 -6.91
C ALA A 55 -2.26 10.83 -5.99
N SER A 56 -1.82 9.89 -5.15
CA SER A 56 -0.68 10.07 -4.26
C SER A 56 0.65 9.84 -4.97
N ASP A 57 1.67 10.54 -4.49
CA ASP A 57 3.05 10.36 -4.95
C ASP A 57 3.78 9.22 -4.24
N ALA A 58 3.36 8.91 -3.02
CA ALA A 58 3.88 7.84 -2.21
C ALA A 58 2.86 7.44 -1.14
N VAL A 59 3.05 6.26 -0.55
CA VAL A 59 2.19 5.73 0.51
C VAL A 59 3.03 5.45 1.75
N VAL A 60 2.64 6.05 2.88
CA VAL A 60 3.17 5.71 4.20
C VAL A 60 2.19 4.76 4.87
N THR A 61 2.67 3.61 5.34
CA THR A 61 1.82 2.60 5.96
C THR A 61 2.47 1.97 7.19
N GLN A 62 1.65 1.48 8.11
CA GLN A 62 2.09 0.78 9.31
C GLN A 62 1.78 -0.72 9.23
N GLY A 63 2.34 -1.40 8.23
CA GLY A 63 2.12 -2.83 8.03
C GLY A 63 0.66 -3.14 7.70
N SER A 64 0.11 -2.51 6.65
CA SER A 64 -1.20 -2.86 6.08
C SER A 64 -1.00 -3.43 4.68
N THR A 65 -1.91 -4.25 4.15
CA THR A 65 -1.86 -4.75 2.75
C THR A 65 -1.89 -3.63 1.72
N VAL A 66 -2.34 -2.43 2.12
CA VAL A 66 -2.34 -1.22 1.29
C VAL A 66 -0.96 -0.89 0.72
N GLY A 67 0.13 -1.25 1.41
CA GLY A 67 1.47 -1.10 0.85
C GLY A 67 1.68 -1.99 -0.39
N ILE A 68 1.21 -3.23 -0.39
CA ILE A 68 1.27 -4.13 -1.55
C ILE A 68 0.44 -3.56 -2.71
N GLU A 69 -0.76 -3.05 -2.41
CA GLU A 69 -1.64 -2.40 -3.41
C GLU A 69 -0.97 -1.16 -4.03
N ALA A 70 -0.24 -0.38 -3.22
CA ALA A 70 0.55 0.75 -3.68
C ALA A 70 1.71 0.33 -4.58
N LEU A 71 2.46 -0.72 -4.22
CA LEU A 71 3.49 -1.29 -5.09
C LEU A 71 2.90 -1.77 -6.42
N ALA A 72 1.73 -2.43 -6.40
CA ALA A 72 1.02 -2.86 -7.61
C ALA A 72 0.63 -1.68 -8.52
N LEU A 73 0.35 -0.52 -7.94
CA LEU A 73 0.05 0.73 -8.65
C LEU A 73 1.31 1.55 -8.97
N ASN A 74 2.49 0.94 -8.86
CA ASN A 74 3.81 1.54 -9.07
C ASN A 74 4.05 2.79 -8.22
N LYS A 75 3.55 2.79 -6.99
CA LYS A 75 3.76 3.87 -6.02
C LYS A 75 4.85 3.49 -5.02
N PRO A 76 5.80 4.40 -4.72
CA PRO A 76 6.75 4.22 -3.63
C PRO A 76 6.03 4.01 -2.29
N VAL A 77 6.58 3.11 -1.47
CA VAL A 77 6.03 2.78 -0.15
C VAL A 77 7.07 3.04 0.93
N ILE A 78 6.67 3.77 1.95
CA ILE A 78 7.39 3.89 3.21
C ILE A 78 6.68 3.05 4.26
N LEU A 79 7.37 2.06 4.80
CA LEU A 79 6.90 1.27 5.92
C LEU A 79 7.39 1.91 7.23
N CYS A 80 6.44 2.41 8.02
CA CYS A 80 6.69 2.82 9.41
C CYS A 80 6.15 1.73 10.34
N PRO A 81 6.99 0.81 10.84
CA PRO A 81 6.48 -0.31 11.65
C PRO A 81 5.69 0.21 12.84
N ALA A 82 4.45 -0.27 13.00
CA ALA A 82 3.73 -0.09 14.25
C ALA A 82 4.45 -0.89 15.34
N THR A 83 4.36 -0.43 16.58
CA THR A 83 4.97 -1.07 17.76
C THR A 83 4.56 -2.53 17.99
N HIS A 84 3.59 -3.07 17.22
CA HIS A 84 3.01 -4.40 17.45
C HIS A 84 2.80 -5.29 16.21
N THR A 85 3.20 -4.90 14.99
CA THR A 85 2.91 -5.70 13.78
C THR A 85 4.15 -6.35 13.20
N ALA A 86 4.68 -7.36 13.90
CA ALA A 86 5.74 -8.23 13.39
C ALA A 86 5.29 -9.07 12.15
N LEU A 87 3.98 -9.28 11.99
CA LEU A 87 3.41 -10.25 11.05
C LEU A 87 3.53 -9.88 9.56
N LEU A 88 3.66 -8.59 9.23
CA LEU A 88 3.78 -8.14 7.83
C LEU A 88 5.20 -7.70 7.47
N ASN A 89 6.13 -7.66 8.43
CA ASN A 89 7.51 -7.26 8.19
C ASN A 89 8.23 -8.14 7.15
N GLY A 90 7.88 -9.43 7.07
CA GLY A 90 8.45 -10.35 6.07
C GLY A 90 7.95 -10.09 4.65
N SER A 91 6.68 -9.68 4.48
CA SER A 91 6.11 -9.34 3.17
C SER A 91 6.64 -8.02 2.61
N TYR A 92 7.25 -7.21 3.47
CA TYR A 92 7.90 -5.94 3.14
C TYR A 92 9.43 -6.01 3.26
N ASP A 93 10.01 -7.21 3.37
CA ASP A 93 11.47 -7.39 3.33
C ASP A 93 11.98 -7.44 1.90
N THR A 94 11.84 -6.30 1.21
CA THR A 94 12.21 -6.11 -0.18
C THR A 94 12.83 -4.73 -0.35
N PRO A 95 13.82 -4.57 -1.26
CA PRO A 95 14.35 -3.26 -1.62
C PRO A 95 13.30 -2.30 -2.23
N ALA A 96 12.15 -2.83 -2.68
CA ALA A 96 11.05 -2.02 -3.22
C ALA A 96 10.36 -1.12 -2.17
N VAL A 97 10.66 -1.29 -0.89
CA VAL A 97 9.99 -0.63 0.23
C VAL A 97 11.02 0.08 1.11
N LEU A 98 10.82 1.37 1.34
CA LEU A 98 11.64 2.15 2.26
C LEU A 98 11.19 1.89 3.70
N LYS A 99 12.06 1.31 4.53
CA LYS A 99 11.77 1.09 5.95
C LYS A 99 12.20 2.31 6.76
N ALA A 100 11.30 2.81 7.59
CA ALA A 100 11.53 3.96 8.46
C ALA A 100 11.03 3.66 9.88
N THR A 101 11.94 3.18 10.74
CA THR A 101 11.68 2.83 12.14
C THR A 101 11.91 3.99 13.09
N THR A 102 12.66 5.00 12.65
CA THR A 102 12.93 6.22 13.42
C THR A 102 12.44 7.47 12.69
N LYS A 103 12.28 8.58 13.42
CA LYS A 103 11.95 9.89 12.82
C LYS A 103 13.00 10.34 11.79
N SER A 104 14.28 10.06 12.06
CA SER A 104 15.38 10.40 11.16
C SER A 104 15.28 9.62 9.84
N GLU A 105 15.02 8.31 9.92
CA GLU A 105 14.83 7.46 8.75
C GLU A 105 13.59 7.86 7.94
N LEU A 106 12.50 8.22 8.62
CA LEU A 106 11.29 8.71 7.95
C LEU A 106 11.58 10.00 7.18
N ASN A 107 12.26 10.96 7.80
CA ASN A 107 12.63 12.20 7.14
C ASN A 107 13.54 11.95 5.93
N ALA A 108 14.53 11.05 6.06
CA ALA A 108 15.41 10.67 4.95
C ALA A 108 14.62 10.03 3.79
N ALA A 109 13.67 9.14 4.10
CA ALA A 109 12.80 8.51 3.10
C ALA A 109 11.90 9.53 2.40
N LEU A 110 11.26 10.45 3.15
CA LEU A 110 10.44 11.52 2.57
C LEU A 110 11.27 12.45 1.69
N HIS A 111 12.46 12.86 2.14
CA HIS A 111 13.37 13.68 1.34
C HIS A 111 13.79 12.97 0.06
N ARG A 112 14.16 11.69 0.12
CA ARG A 112 14.48 10.90 -1.08
C ARG A 112 13.35 10.96 -2.10
N LEU A 113 12.10 10.77 -1.67
CA LEU A 113 10.94 10.83 -2.57
C LEU A 113 10.70 12.22 -3.16
N THR A 114 10.95 13.29 -2.39
CA THR A 114 10.86 14.66 -2.92
C THR A 114 11.93 14.96 -3.98
N VAL A 115 13.13 14.42 -3.81
CA VAL A 115 14.23 14.57 -4.78
C VAL A 115 13.99 13.72 -6.03
N LEU A 116 13.54 12.47 -5.88
CA LEU A 116 13.26 11.58 -7.01
C LEU A 116 12.15 12.12 -7.94
N LYS A 117 11.17 12.85 -7.40
CA LYS A 117 10.20 13.56 -8.25
C LYS A 117 10.83 14.57 -9.20
N THR A 118 11.98 15.13 -8.84
CA THR A 118 12.66 16.18 -9.61
C THR A 118 13.72 15.64 -10.56
N ASP A 119 14.07 14.35 -10.43
CA ASP A 119 15.10 13.70 -11.23
C ASP A 119 14.52 12.42 -11.87
N GLU A 120 14.03 12.55 -13.11
CA GLU A 120 13.27 11.51 -13.83
C GLU A 120 14.08 10.21 -14.11
N GLY A 121 15.41 10.22 -13.86
CA GLY A 121 16.31 9.12 -14.23
C GLY A 121 16.86 8.25 -13.10
N ALA A 122 16.56 8.55 -11.83
CA ALA A 122 17.34 8.04 -10.69
C ALA A 122 16.57 7.15 -9.69
N ASP A 123 15.42 6.58 -10.04
CA ASP A 123 14.63 5.79 -9.09
C ASP A 123 14.92 4.28 -9.22
N ASP A 124 16.01 3.83 -8.59
CA ASP A 124 16.28 2.41 -8.31
C ASP A 124 15.07 1.71 -7.65
N LEU A 125 14.20 2.45 -6.96
CA LEU A 125 12.96 1.88 -6.41
C LEU A 125 11.95 1.53 -7.51
N VAL A 126 11.98 2.15 -8.71
CA VAL A 126 11.13 1.71 -9.85
C VAL A 126 11.48 0.27 -10.21
N ASP A 127 12.76 0.00 -10.42
CA ASP A 127 13.23 -1.32 -10.82
C ASP A 127 12.91 -2.38 -9.76
N GLU A 128 13.12 -2.04 -8.48
CA GLU A 128 12.77 -2.93 -7.38
C GLU A 128 11.25 -3.15 -7.28
N ARG A 129 10.43 -2.13 -7.53
CA ARG A 129 8.97 -2.29 -7.60
C ARG A 129 8.55 -3.20 -8.76
N GLN A 130 9.17 -3.07 -9.93
CA GLN A 130 8.88 -3.95 -11.07
C GLN A 130 9.30 -5.40 -10.80
N ARG A 131 10.45 -5.61 -10.15
CA ARG A 131 10.86 -6.92 -9.64
C ARG A 131 9.83 -7.47 -8.67
N PHE A 132 9.43 -6.70 -7.67
CA PHE A 132 8.42 -7.11 -6.69
C PHE A 132 7.09 -7.50 -7.35
N ILE A 133 6.59 -6.73 -8.32
CA ILE A 133 5.37 -7.06 -9.06
C ILE A 133 5.52 -8.41 -9.76
N THR A 134 6.65 -8.62 -10.43
CA THR A 134 6.93 -9.85 -11.18
C THR A 134 6.98 -11.07 -10.25
N ASP A 135 7.67 -10.93 -9.12
CA ASP A 135 7.94 -12.03 -8.20
C ASP A 135 6.72 -12.40 -7.34
N TYR A 136 5.92 -11.41 -6.92
CA TYR A 136 4.87 -11.61 -5.91
C TYR A 136 3.44 -11.38 -6.41
N LEU A 137 3.22 -10.56 -7.44
CA LEU A 137 1.88 -10.16 -7.89
C LEU A 137 1.47 -10.79 -9.22
N TYR A 138 2.36 -11.58 -9.84
CA TYR A 138 2.14 -12.22 -11.12
C TYR A 138 1.79 -11.19 -12.21
N LYS A 139 0.57 -11.23 -12.75
CA LYS A 139 0.09 -10.37 -13.85
C LYS A 139 -0.96 -9.39 -13.35
N LEU A 140 -0.67 -8.11 -13.53
CA LEU A 140 -1.60 -7.00 -13.27
C LEU A 140 -2.43 -6.66 -14.52
N ASP A 141 -3.06 -7.67 -15.13
CA ASP A 141 -3.82 -7.56 -16.38
C ASP A 141 -5.34 -7.40 -16.19
N GLY A 142 -5.80 -7.27 -14.94
CA GLY A 142 -7.22 -7.19 -14.60
C GLY A 142 -8.01 -8.50 -14.79
N GLY A 143 -7.35 -9.58 -15.24
CA GLY A 143 -7.99 -10.86 -15.58
C GLY A 143 -8.05 -11.88 -14.43
N SER A 144 -7.70 -11.49 -13.20
CA SER A 144 -7.60 -12.41 -12.06
C SER A 144 -8.92 -13.13 -11.77
N ALA A 145 -10.03 -12.40 -11.72
CA ALA A 145 -11.36 -12.97 -11.48
C ALA A 145 -11.75 -14.01 -12.54
N ALA A 146 -11.48 -13.73 -13.82
CA ALA A 146 -11.77 -14.64 -14.92
C ALA A 146 -10.93 -15.93 -14.82
N ARG A 147 -9.64 -15.82 -14.49
CA ARG A 147 -8.76 -16.99 -14.29
C ARG A 147 -9.23 -17.87 -13.13
N VAL A 148 -9.57 -17.26 -12.00
CA VAL A 148 -10.09 -18.00 -10.83
C VAL A 148 -11.41 -18.68 -11.17
N ALA A 149 -12.33 -17.99 -11.83
CA ALA A 149 -13.61 -18.57 -12.24
C ALA A 149 -13.44 -19.76 -13.20
N ALA A 150 -12.52 -19.65 -14.16
CA ALA A 150 -12.20 -20.75 -15.07
C ALA A 150 -11.64 -21.97 -14.33
N GLU A 151 -10.72 -21.77 -13.39
CA GLU A 151 -10.13 -22.86 -12.61
C GLU A 151 -11.17 -23.54 -11.71
N LEU A 152 -12.03 -22.77 -11.03
CA LEU A 152 -13.13 -23.32 -10.25
C LEU A 152 -14.07 -24.17 -11.11
N GLY A 153 -14.39 -23.72 -12.34
CA GLY A 153 -15.19 -24.49 -13.29
C GLY A 153 -14.56 -25.83 -13.67
N SER A 154 -13.24 -25.85 -13.89
CA SER A 154 -12.47 -27.06 -14.17
C SER A 154 -12.49 -28.03 -12.98
N LEU A 155 -12.24 -27.55 -11.77
CA LEU A 155 -12.25 -28.36 -10.55
C LEU A 155 -13.64 -28.96 -10.26
N MET A 156 -14.71 -28.18 -10.45
CA MET A 156 -16.08 -28.66 -10.30
C MET A 156 -16.43 -29.75 -11.32
N SER A 157 -15.93 -29.62 -12.55
CA SER A 157 -16.14 -30.62 -13.61
C SER A 157 -15.44 -31.93 -13.28
N LEU A 158 -14.18 -31.86 -12.84
CA LEU A 158 -13.41 -33.03 -12.40
C LEU A 158 -14.08 -33.74 -11.21
N TYR A 159 -14.57 -32.98 -10.23
CA TYR A 159 -15.28 -33.53 -9.07
C TYR A 159 -16.56 -34.27 -9.45
N ARG A 160 -17.34 -33.75 -10.41
CA ARG A 160 -18.55 -34.43 -10.90
C ARG A 160 -18.22 -35.73 -11.64
N MET A 161 -17.12 -35.75 -12.39
CA MET A 161 -16.66 -36.95 -13.10
C MET A 161 -16.19 -38.04 -12.14
N SER A 162 -15.47 -37.71 -11.06
CA SER A 162 -15.04 -38.70 -10.07
C SER A 162 -16.22 -39.34 -9.31
N ARG A 163 -17.19 -38.52 -8.87
CA ARG A 163 -18.42 -38.98 -8.19
C ARG A 163 -19.32 -39.86 -9.06
N SER A 164 -19.28 -39.69 -10.38
CA SER A 164 -20.09 -40.50 -11.30
C SER A 164 -19.48 -41.90 -11.52
N LYS A 165 -18.17 -42.06 -11.31
CA LYS A 165 -17.47 -43.35 -11.42
C LYS A 165 -17.64 -44.25 -10.18
N GLU A 166 -17.98 -43.69 -9.02
CA GLU A 166 -18.21 -44.44 -7.77
C GLU A 166 -19.61 -45.05 -7.65
N LYS A 167 -20.51 -44.81 -8.63
CA LYS A 167 -21.90 -45.27 -8.60
C LYS A 167 -22.16 -46.60 -9.34
N PHE A 168 -21.12 -47.34 -9.70
CA PHE A 168 -21.20 -48.65 -10.36
C PHE A 168 -20.31 -49.68 -9.68
#